data_AF-A0A7X0HSH6-F1
#
_entry.id   AF-A0A7X0HSH6-F1
#
_cell.length_a   1.000
_cell.length_b   1.000
_cell.length_c   1.000
_cell.angle_alpha   90.00
_cell.angle_beta   90.00
_cell.angle_gamma   90.00
#
_symmetry.space_group_name_H-M   'P 1'
#
loop_
_entity.id
_entity.type
_entity.pdbx_description
1 polymer ?
#
loop_
_entity_poly.entity_id
_entity_poly.type
_entity_poly.pdbx_seq_one_letter_code
_entity_poly.pdbx_strand_id
1 'polypeptide(L)'
;MRKKWTHVASALVIAGSIYTYSGTAALAANDDITGIALEQPMRSLINQGIIQGFGPGQFHPSEKVTRGQFAAFISRALQLPPGTPKFKDVPASSGLADAINRVSNAGIVNGYDDGTFRMHEPITREQMAAMIDNALVFSNAERKESMLTFADSYQINNAFRQAVGRVVNDKIVSGYKNSLGISMFKPKNEATRAEAAAFISGMLSVIKELQAQGTDGGGAVPAPAPVPAPQPAPAPAVVDHSLHHGIMGTPVVTAAKMAAFVKRENPNAPDIDEIATAFIEIGNKYGIRGDIAFCQSIVETGWFKYNSGTAVTPDQHNYGGLGVTQKGIKGNIFPTVQEGVTAQIQHLYGYASQSPIPAGETIVDQRFEILERYGKRGTAPHWQDLSGVWAGDRDYGNKILAIYHQLQNS
;
A
#
# COMPACT_ATOMS: atom_id res chain seq x y z
N MET A 1 -19.66 33.12 -94.54
CA MET A 1 -20.63 32.54 -93.59
C MET A 1 -20.22 32.95 -92.18
N ARG A 2 -21.05 33.74 -91.47
CA ARG A 2 -20.74 34.43 -90.20
C ARG A 2 -21.75 34.02 -89.11
N LYS A 3 -21.21 33.67 -87.93
CA LYS A 3 -21.64 33.96 -86.54
C LYS A 3 -23.10 33.75 -86.03
N LYS A 4 -23.12 33.34 -84.74
CA LYS A 4 -24.06 33.54 -83.60
C LYS A 4 -24.77 32.23 -83.17
N TRP A 5 -24.42 31.52 -82.08
CA TRP A 5 -24.51 31.76 -80.61
C TRP A 5 -25.92 32.00 -80.05
N THR A 6 -26.18 31.33 -78.89
CA THR A 6 -27.23 31.45 -77.82
C THR A 6 -28.15 30.22 -77.70
N HIS A 7 -28.45 29.58 -76.57
CA HIS A 7 -28.02 29.59 -75.15
C HIS A 7 -28.51 28.26 -74.54
N VAL A 8 -27.69 27.56 -73.73
CA VAL A 8 -28.21 26.52 -72.80
C VAL A 8 -27.87 26.97 -71.39
N ALA A 9 -28.92 27.08 -70.57
CA ALA A 9 -28.88 27.53 -69.21
C ALA A 9 -28.12 26.54 -68.30
N SER A 10 -27.36 27.13 -67.39
CA SER A 10 -26.63 26.48 -66.31
C SER A 10 -27.59 25.86 -65.29
N ALA A 11 -27.32 24.61 -64.91
CA ALA A 11 -27.72 24.08 -63.60
C ALA A 11 -26.47 23.47 -62.96
N LEU A 12 -25.93 24.21 -61.99
CA LEU A 12 -24.85 23.81 -61.12
C LEU A 12 -25.48 22.95 -60.01
N VAL A 13 -25.11 21.67 -59.90
CA VAL A 13 -25.23 20.92 -58.65
C VAL A 13 -23.85 20.31 -58.37
N ILE A 14 -23.33 20.74 -57.23
CA ILE A 14 -22.02 20.41 -56.67
C ILE A 14 -22.02 18.92 -56.32
N ALA A 15 -21.30 18.11 -57.08
CA ALA A 15 -20.92 16.78 -56.64
C ALA A 15 -19.79 16.92 -55.61
N GLY A 16 -20.15 16.82 -54.33
CA GLY A 16 -19.16 16.73 -53.26
C GLY A 16 -18.26 15.52 -53.48
N SER A 17 -16.98 15.77 -53.70
CA SER A 17 -15.95 14.73 -53.64
C SER A 17 -15.91 14.21 -52.21
N ILE A 18 -16.49 13.04 -51.99
CA ILE A 18 -16.24 12.26 -50.79
C ILE A 18 -14.76 11.88 -50.85
N TYR A 19 -13.91 12.61 -50.15
CA TYR A 19 -12.65 12.05 -49.71
C TYR A 19 -13.02 10.97 -48.71
N THR A 20 -13.11 9.74 -49.19
CA THR A 20 -12.94 8.60 -48.31
C THR A 20 -11.52 8.72 -47.79
N TYR A 21 -11.36 9.28 -46.59
CA TYR A 21 -10.25 8.91 -45.76
C TYR A 21 -10.41 7.40 -45.59
N SER A 22 -9.67 6.65 -46.40
CA SER A 22 -9.26 5.31 -46.06
C SER A 22 -8.49 5.48 -44.76
N GLY A 23 -9.21 5.47 -43.64
CA GLY A 23 -8.62 5.22 -42.36
C GLY A 23 -7.85 3.94 -42.58
N THR A 24 -6.52 4.04 -42.52
CA THR A 24 -5.70 2.87 -42.25
C THR A 24 -6.31 2.33 -40.97
N ALA A 25 -7.12 1.28 -41.08
CA ALA A 25 -7.40 0.42 -39.96
C ALA A 25 -6.01 0.06 -39.45
N ALA A 26 -5.60 0.69 -38.34
CA ALA A 26 -4.38 0.35 -37.66
C ALA A 26 -4.47 -1.16 -37.50
N LEU A 27 -3.50 -1.88 -38.07
CA LEU A 27 -3.31 -3.29 -37.77
C LEU A 27 -3.45 -3.38 -36.25
N ALA A 28 -4.53 -3.99 -35.76
CA ALA A 28 -4.57 -4.45 -34.39
C ALA A 28 -3.38 -5.38 -34.32
N ALA A 29 -2.28 -4.89 -33.75
CA ALA A 29 -1.02 -5.60 -33.77
C ALA A 29 -1.33 -6.95 -33.12
N ASN A 30 -1.11 -8.06 -33.82
CA ASN A 30 -1.34 -9.38 -33.24
C ASN A 30 -0.18 -9.70 -32.29
N ASP A 31 0.00 -8.83 -31.30
CA ASP A 31 1.03 -8.84 -30.28
C ASP A 31 0.40 -9.12 -28.91
N ASP A 32 1.25 -9.48 -27.96
CA ASP A 32 0.84 -9.92 -26.63
C ASP A 32 0.32 -8.79 -25.70
N ILE A 33 0.24 -7.55 -26.20
CA ILE A 33 -0.32 -6.41 -25.47
C ILE A 33 -1.71 -5.99 -25.97
N THR A 34 -2.21 -6.58 -27.06
CA THR A 34 -3.56 -6.28 -27.56
C THR A 34 -4.65 -6.73 -26.59
N GLY A 35 -5.53 -5.80 -26.22
CA GLY A 35 -6.69 -6.04 -25.37
C GLY A 35 -6.40 -6.01 -23.86
N ILE A 36 -5.15 -5.79 -23.43
CA ILE A 36 -4.84 -5.71 -22.00
C ILE A 36 -5.25 -4.34 -21.43
N ALA A 37 -5.57 -4.28 -20.13
CA ALA A 37 -6.00 -3.04 -19.47
C ALA A 37 -4.97 -1.89 -19.57
N LEU A 38 -3.68 -2.22 -19.63
CA LEU A 38 -2.57 -1.26 -19.72
C LEU A 38 -1.94 -1.21 -21.13
N GLU A 39 -2.71 -1.56 -22.17
CA GLU A 39 -2.26 -1.54 -23.56
C GLU A 39 -1.79 -0.15 -23.99
N GLN A 40 -2.57 0.89 -23.70
CA GLN A 40 -2.28 2.26 -24.16
C GLN A 40 -0.93 2.79 -23.60
N PRO A 41 -0.66 2.73 -22.28
CA PRO A 41 0.67 3.05 -21.74
C PRO A 41 1.81 2.25 -22.39
N MET A 42 1.63 0.94 -22.57
CA MET A 42 2.66 0.10 -23.17
C MET A 42 2.95 0.48 -24.62
N ARG A 43 1.91 0.61 -25.46
CA ARG A 43 2.07 1.01 -26.87
C ARG A 43 2.77 2.35 -26.99
N SER A 44 2.40 3.32 -26.17
CA SER A 44 3.03 4.64 -26.15
C SER A 44 4.54 4.55 -25.90
N LEU A 45 4.95 3.79 -24.89
CA LEU A 45 6.37 3.65 -24.53
C LEU A 45 7.16 2.76 -25.49
N ILE A 46 6.52 1.80 -26.14
CA ILE A 46 7.11 0.98 -27.22
C ILE A 46 7.40 1.85 -28.44
N ASN A 47 6.42 2.67 -28.87
CA ASN A 47 6.59 3.58 -30.00
C ASN A 47 7.69 4.62 -29.77
N GLN A 48 7.93 5.00 -28.52
CA GLN A 48 9.02 5.89 -28.10
C GLN A 48 10.37 5.16 -27.91
N GLY A 49 10.42 3.83 -28.06
CA GLY A 49 11.64 3.03 -27.85
C GLY A 49 12.08 2.90 -26.39
N ILE A 50 11.23 3.31 -25.43
CA ILE A 50 11.51 3.26 -23.99
C ILE A 50 11.41 1.82 -23.49
N ILE A 51 10.33 1.14 -23.87
CA ILE A 51 10.13 -0.30 -23.63
C ILE A 51 10.44 -1.04 -24.92
N GLN A 52 11.38 -1.98 -24.83
CA GLN A 52 11.75 -2.87 -25.93
C GLN A 52 11.16 -4.26 -25.68
N GLY A 53 10.73 -4.92 -26.76
CA GLY A 53 10.25 -6.29 -26.75
C GLY A 53 11.38 -7.30 -26.83
N PHE A 54 11.02 -8.58 -26.73
CA PHE A 54 11.94 -9.72 -26.81
C PHE A 54 11.96 -10.36 -28.22
N GLY A 55 11.14 -9.82 -29.11
CA GLY A 55 11.02 -10.23 -30.50
C GLY A 55 9.81 -9.55 -31.14
N PRO A 56 9.53 -9.81 -32.44
CA PRO A 56 8.34 -9.29 -33.10
C PRO A 56 7.07 -9.69 -32.35
N GLY A 57 6.33 -8.70 -31.85
CA GLY A 57 5.05 -8.89 -31.14
C GLY A 57 5.14 -9.47 -29.72
N GLN A 58 6.33 -9.60 -29.14
CA GLN A 58 6.54 -10.14 -27.79
C GLN A 58 7.06 -9.07 -26.83
N PHE A 59 6.21 -8.62 -25.92
CA PHE A 59 6.50 -7.58 -24.93
C PHE A 59 6.29 -8.04 -23.49
N HIS A 60 5.72 -9.22 -23.26
CA HIS A 60 5.59 -9.91 -21.97
C HIS A 60 4.96 -9.03 -20.87
N PRO A 61 3.74 -8.49 -21.07
CA PRO A 61 3.15 -7.49 -20.18
C PRO A 61 2.98 -7.95 -18.72
N SER A 62 2.79 -9.26 -18.50
CA SER A 62 2.56 -9.85 -17.18
C SER A 62 3.84 -10.26 -16.45
N GLU A 63 4.99 -10.26 -17.12
CA GLU A 63 6.26 -10.64 -16.49
C GLU A 63 6.72 -9.58 -15.48
N LYS A 64 7.41 -10.05 -14.44
CA LYS A 64 8.00 -9.17 -13.43
C LYS A 64 9.15 -8.37 -13.99
N VAL A 65 9.22 -7.10 -13.62
CA VAL A 65 10.31 -6.20 -14.00
C VAL A 65 11.37 -6.19 -12.92
N THR A 66 12.64 -6.31 -13.32
CA THR A 66 13.75 -6.12 -12.38
C THR A 66 14.02 -4.64 -12.13
N ARG A 67 14.60 -4.30 -10.98
CA ARG A 67 15.05 -2.93 -10.67
C ARG A 67 15.94 -2.34 -11.76
N GLY A 68 16.85 -3.14 -12.34
CA GLY A 68 17.73 -2.70 -13.43
C GLY A 68 16.98 -2.41 -14.73
N GLN A 69 15.97 -3.22 -15.07
CA GLN A 69 15.11 -2.96 -16.23
C GLN A 69 14.29 -1.68 -16.05
N PHE A 70 13.73 -1.45 -14.85
CA PHE A 70 12.98 -0.23 -14.56
C PHE A 70 13.87 1.03 -14.65
N ALA A 71 15.11 0.95 -14.14
CA ALA A 71 16.11 2.01 -14.32
C ALA A 71 16.40 2.30 -15.80
N ALA A 72 16.49 1.27 -16.64
CA ALA A 72 16.65 1.43 -18.08
C ALA A 72 15.45 2.14 -18.74
N PHE A 73 14.22 1.89 -18.27
CA PHE A 73 13.05 2.62 -18.74
C PHE A 73 13.13 4.11 -18.37
N ILE A 74 13.43 4.45 -17.11
CA ILE A 74 13.59 5.85 -16.69
C ILE A 74 14.71 6.55 -17.47
N SER A 75 15.86 5.88 -17.61
CA SER A 75 17.00 6.44 -18.32
C SER A 75 16.69 6.80 -19.78
N ARG A 76 15.93 5.94 -20.49
CA ARG A 76 15.50 6.23 -21.87
C ARG A 76 14.42 7.29 -21.91
N ALA A 77 13.43 7.21 -21.02
CA ALA A 77 12.31 8.14 -20.95
C ALA A 77 12.77 9.60 -20.74
N LEU A 78 13.78 9.80 -19.89
CA LEU A 78 14.32 11.13 -19.57
C LEU A 78 15.60 11.50 -20.33
N GLN A 79 16.10 10.60 -21.20
CA GLN A 79 17.34 10.80 -21.95
C GLN A 79 18.52 11.24 -21.06
N LEU A 80 18.68 10.56 -19.92
CA LEU A 80 19.60 10.98 -18.85
C LEU A 80 21.06 11.02 -19.33
N PRO A 81 21.88 11.99 -18.85
CA PRO A 81 23.28 12.10 -19.21
C PRO A 81 24.09 10.91 -18.67
N PRO A 82 25.22 10.53 -19.33
CA PRO A 82 26.09 9.45 -18.87
C PRO A 82 26.50 9.60 -17.41
N GLY A 83 26.71 8.47 -16.74
CA GLY A 83 27.17 8.41 -15.35
C GLY A 83 28.39 7.51 -15.19
N THR A 84 29.01 7.55 -14.02
CA THR A 84 30.12 6.66 -13.66
C THR A 84 29.62 5.45 -12.86
N PRO A 85 30.31 4.30 -12.92
CA PRO A 85 30.01 3.14 -12.07
C PRO A 85 30.06 3.48 -10.59
N LYS A 86 29.06 3.06 -9.81
CA LYS A 86 28.98 3.26 -8.35
C LYS A 86 28.70 1.98 -7.55
N PHE A 87 28.18 0.92 -8.18
CA PHE A 87 27.67 -0.26 -7.49
C PHE A 87 28.51 -1.50 -7.74
N LYS A 88 28.75 -2.28 -6.68
CA LYS A 88 29.63 -3.46 -6.70
C LYS A 88 29.05 -4.61 -7.52
N ASP A 89 27.73 -4.73 -7.58
CA ASP A 89 26.98 -5.79 -8.26
C ASP A 89 26.55 -5.41 -9.69
N VAL A 90 27.07 -4.30 -10.23
CA VAL A 90 26.79 -3.83 -11.59
C VAL A 90 28.08 -3.90 -12.42
N PRO A 91 28.38 -5.06 -13.04
CA PRO A 91 29.56 -5.20 -13.88
C PRO A 91 29.43 -4.35 -15.14
N ALA A 92 30.54 -3.75 -15.59
CA ALA A 92 30.57 -2.90 -16.79
C ALA A 92 30.16 -3.63 -18.09
N SER A 93 30.26 -4.97 -18.10
CA SER A 93 29.81 -5.82 -19.21
C SER A 93 28.29 -6.04 -19.26
N SER A 94 27.54 -5.66 -18.22
CA SER A 94 26.09 -5.80 -18.20
C SER A 94 25.43 -4.82 -19.17
N GLY A 95 24.47 -5.30 -19.96
CA GLY A 95 23.64 -4.45 -20.83
C GLY A 95 22.79 -3.42 -20.08
N LEU A 96 22.68 -3.53 -18.74
CA LEU A 96 21.98 -2.56 -17.89
C LEU A 96 22.93 -1.54 -17.22
N ALA A 97 24.25 -1.73 -17.31
CA ALA A 97 25.23 -0.94 -16.57
C ALA A 97 25.16 0.56 -16.92
N ASP A 98 25.12 0.90 -18.21
CA ASP A 98 25.04 2.30 -18.65
C ASP A 98 23.78 2.99 -18.09
N ALA A 99 22.61 2.36 -18.23
CA ALA A 99 21.35 2.89 -17.70
C ALA A 99 21.36 3.08 -16.18
N ILE A 100 21.89 2.11 -15.43
CA ILE A 100 22.00 2.18 -13.97
C ILE A 100 22.92 3.33 -13.55
N ASN A 101 24.03 3.52 -14.25
CA ASN A 101 24.96 4.61 -13.98
C ASN A 101 24.32 5.97 -14.25
N ARG A 102 23.53 6.10 -15.33
CA ARG A 102 22.78 7.33 -15.66
C ARG A 102 21.76 7.69 -14.59
N VAL A 103 20.90 6.76 -14.18
CA VAL A 103 19.90 7.05 -13.12
C VAL A 103 20.55 7.38 -11.77
N SER A 104 21.69 6.77 -11.47
CA SER A 104 22.42 7.09 -10.23
C SER A 104 23.18 8.40 -10.28
N ASN A 105 23.69 8.79 -11.45
CA ASN A 105 24.30 10.11 -11.63
C ASN A 105 23.25 11.23 -11.58
N ALA A 106 22.05 10.98 -12.07
CA ALA A 106 20.91 11.90 -11.97
C ALA A 106 20.29 11.98 -10.56
N GLY A 107 20.79 11.25 -9.57
CA GLY A 107 20.25 11.26 -8.20
C GLY A 107 18.90 10.54 -8.06
N ILE A 108 18.45 9.79 -9.07
CA ILE A 108 17.18 9.06 -9.05
C ILE A 108 17.28 7.83 -8.16
N VAL A 109 18.46 7.17 -8.15
CA VAL A 109 18.74 5.99 -7.33
C VAL A 109 20.12 6.06 -6.68
N ASN A 110 20.18 5.79 -5.37
CA ASN A 110 21.43 5.77 -4.58
C ASN A 110 21.96 4.36 -4.29
N GLY A 111 21.22 3.32 -4.68
CA GLY A 111 21.53 1.93 -4.33
C GLY A 111 21.20 1.60 -2.88
N TYR A 112 21.87 0.58 -2.36
CA TYR A 112 21.72 0.09 -0.99
C TYR A 112 22.98 0.42 -0.18
N ASP A 113 22.86 0.45 1.15
CA ASP A 113 23.97 0.81 2.07
C ASP A 113 25.17 -0.13 1.97
N ASP A 114 24.96 -1.37 1.50
CA ASP A 114 26.01 -2.36 1.21
C ASP A 114 26.84 -2.04 -0.07
N GLY A 115 26.44 -1.01 -0.81
CA GLY A 115 27.04 -0.57 -2.08
C GLY A 115 26.53 -1.35 -3.30
N THR A 116 25.39 -2.03 -3.19
CA THR A 116 24.75 -2.75 -4.30
C THR A 116 23.59 -1.98 -4.92
N PHE A 117 23.16 -2.37 -6.12
CA PHE A 117 21.97 -1.87 -6.82
C PHE A 117 20.82 -2.90 -6.85
N ARG A 118 21.18 -4.18 -6.81
CA ARG A 118 20.34 -5.38 -6.93
C ARG A 118 19.61 -5.43 -8.26
N MET A 119 20.36 -5.36 -9.36
CA MET A 119 19.83 -5.13 -10.72
C MET A 119 18.91 -6.23 -11.26
N HIS A 120 18.98 -7.44 -10.69
CA HIS A 120 18.18 -8.60 -11.08
C HIS A 120 16.98 -8.87 -10.17
N GLU A 121 16.87 -8.18 -9.03
CA GLU A 121 15.71 -8.34 -8.15
C GLU A 121 14.47 -7.69 -8.75
N PRO A 122 13.29 -8.33 -8.65
CA PRO A 122 12.03 -7.70 -9.00
C PRO A 122 11.81 -6.40 -8.23
N ILE A 123 11.30 -5.36 -8.92
CA ILE A 123 10.99 -4.09 -8.28
C ILE A 123 9.59 -4.10 -7.68
N THR A 124 9.44 -3.59 -6.46
CA THR A 124 8.13 -3.44 -5.83
C THR A 124 7.44 -2.14 -6.24
N ARG A 125 6.12 -2.07 -6.07
CA ARG A 125 5.34 -0.87 -6.40
C ARG A 125 5.74 0.36 -5.60
N GLU A 126 6.07 0.23 -4.32
CA GLU A 126 6.57 1.36 -3.52
C GLU A 126 7.95 1.86 -3.99
N GLN A 127 8.81 0.95 -4.45
CA GLN A 127 10.12 1.32 -5.01
C GLN A 127 9.98 1.99 -6.38
N MET A 128 9.07 1.54 -7.23
CA MET A 128 8.76 2.25 -8.48
C MET A 128 8.25 3.67 -8.19
N ALA A 129 7.36 3.85 -7.22
CA ALA A 129 6.87 5.17 -6.83
C ALA A 129 8.02 6.08 -6.39
N ALA A 130 8.93 5.59 -5.54
CA ALA A 130 10.10 6.36 -5.12
C ALA A 130 11.01 6.77 -6.30
N MET A 131 11.27 5.84 -7.23
CA MET A 131 12.10 6.15 -8.41
C MET A 131 11.42 7.15 -9.35
N ILE A 132 10.11 7.06 -9.56
CA ILE A 132 9.36 8.06 -10.35
C ILE A 132 9.34 9.42 -9.66
N ASP A 133 9.16 9.43 -8.34
CA ASP A 133 9.15 10.66 -7.55
C ASP A 133 10.48 11.41 -7.68
N ASN A 134 11.61 10.70 -7.52
CA ASN A 134 12.94 11.29 -7.70
C ASN A 134 13.19 11.73 -9.15
N ALA A 135 12.68 10.98 -10.13
CA ALA A 135 12.78 11.35 -11.54
C ALA A 135 12.03 12.66 -11.84
N LEU A 136 10.89 12.90 -11.19
CA LEU A 136 10.14 14.16 -11.30
C LEU A 136 10.81 15.33 -10.55
N VAL A 137 11.48 15.05 -9.42
CA VAL A 137 12.33 16.05 -8.75
C VAL A 137 13.49 16.45 -9.65
N PHE A 138 14.13 15.49 -10.33
CA PHE A 138 15.18 15.77 -11.32
C PHE A 138 14.65 16.64 -12.49
N SER A 139 13.39 16.46 -12.89
CA SER A 139 12.71 17.33 -13.87
C SER A 139 12.15 18.62 -13.29
N ASN A 140 12.55 18.99 -12.07
CA ASN A 140 12.22 20.26 -11.40
C ASN A 140 10.72 20.51 -11.19
N ALA A 141 9.99 19.46 -10.82
CA ALA A 141 8.58 19.54 -10.48
C ALA A 141 8.38 19.89 -8.98
N GLU A 142 7.90 21.09 -8.66
CA GLU A 142 7.31 21.37 -7.34
C GLU A 142 5.99 20.62 -7.21
N ARG A 143 5.88 19.71 -6.23
CA ARG A 143 4.74 18.80 -6.12
C ARG A 143 4.20 18.70 -4.71
N LYS A 144 2.87 18.65 -4.61
CA LYS A 144 2.14 18.50 -3.36
C LYS A 144 1.92 17.02 -3.07
N GLU A 145 2.02 16.65 -1.80
CA GLU A 145 1.62 15.33 -1.34
C GLU A 145 0.11 15.28 -1.03
N SER A 146 -0.48 14.11 -1.15
CA SER A 146 -1.85 13.84 -0.72
C SER A 146 -1.87 12.86 0.45
N MET A 147 -2.93 12.95 1.27
CA MET A 147 -3.19 11.93 2.28
C MET A 147 -3.48 10.60 1.57
N LEU A 148 -2.74 9.55 1.96
CA LEU A 148 -2.93 8.22 1.41
C LEU A 148 -4.21 7.58 1.99
N THR A 149 -5.17 7.30 1.11
CA THR A 149 -6.48 6.72 1.47
C THR A 149 -6.59 5.22 1.15
N PHE A 150 -5.48 4.59 0.75
CA PHE A 150 -5.45 3.14 0.52
C PHE A 150 -5.52 2.39 1.84
N ALA A 151 -6.32 1.31 1.86
CA ALA A 151 -6.51 0.51 3.05
C ALA A 151 -5.22 -0.18 3.51
N ASP A 152 -4.30 -0.48 2.59
CA ASP A 152 -2.96 -1.03 2.85
C ASP A 152 -1.84 0.02 2.88
N SER A 153 -2.18 1.31 3.02
CA SER A 153 -1.17 2.37 3.06
C SER A 153 -0.19 2.24 4.23
N TYR A 154 -0.56 1.54 5.30
CA TYR A 154 0.34 1.23 6.43
C TYR A 154 1.46 0.24 6.04
N GLN A 155 1.33 -0.52 4.95
CA GLN A 155 2.39 -1.43 4.48
C GLN A 155 3.49 -0.69 3.70
N ILE A 156 3.28 0.57 3.35
CA ILE A 156 4.27 1.38 2.64
C ILE A 156 5.43 1.64 3.61
N ASN A 157 6.66 1.33 3.19
CA ASN A 157 7.83 1.71 3.97
C ASN A 157 7.82 3.23 4.21
N ASN A 158 8.02 3.68 5.46
CA ASN A 158 7.99 5.10 5.82
C ASN A 158 8.87 5.97 4.91
N ALA A 159 10.02 5.45 4.49
CA ALA A 159 10.91 6.13 3.56
C ALA A 159 10.31 6.42 2.19
N PHE A 160 9.34 5.61 1.74
CA PHE A 160 8.67 5.78 0.45
C PHE A 160 7.30 6.44 0.58
N ARG A 161 6.81 6.66 1.80
CA ARG A 161 5.45 7.14 2.05
C ARG A 161 5.19 8.50 1.40
N GLN A 162 6.16 9.41 1.49
CA GLN A 162 6.07 10.73 0.88
C GLN A 162 6.03 10.65 -0.65
N ALA A 163 6.92 9.86 -1.23
CA ALA A 163 6.96 9.63 -2.67
C ALA A 163 5.67 9.01 -3.19
N VAL A 164 5.12 8.01 -2.49
CA VAL A 164 3.82 7.43 -2.84
C VAL A 164 2.71 8.48 -2.74
N GLY A 165 2.69 9.32 -1.70
CA GLY A 165 1.73 10.41 -1.53
C GLY A 165 1.72 11.42 -2.70
N ARG A 166 2.90 11.80 -3.20
CA ARG A 166 3.05 12.68 -4.36
C ARG A 166 2.63 11.99 -5.66
N VAL A 167 3.16 10.79 -5.95
CA VAL A 167 2.85 10.06 -7.19
C VAL A 167 1.35 9.72 -7.30
N VAL A 168 0.68 9.50 -6.17
CA VAL A 168 -0.79 9.32 -6.12
C VAL A 168 -1.51 10.65 -6.33
N ASN A 169 -1.06 11.74 -5.71
CA ASN A 169 -1.61 13.08 -5.92
C ASN A 169 -1.55 13.49 -7.40
N ASP A 170 -0.43 13.19 -8.05
CA ASP A 170 -0.18 13.48 -9.47
C ASP A 170 -0.95 12.55 -10.42
N LYS A 171 -1.72 11.59 -9.89
CA LYS A 171 -2.52 10.62 -10.65
C LYS A 171 -1.68 9.72 -11.58
N ILE A 172 -0.37 9.59 -11.32
CA ILE A 172 0.53 8.71 -12.08
C ILE A 172 0.15 7.24 -11.87
N VAL A 173 -0.27 6.90 -10.65
CA VAL A 173 -0.73 5.56 -10.31
C VAL A 173 -2.08 5.62 -9.61
N SER A 174 -2.96 4.71 -10.00
CA SER A 174 -4.16 4.38 -9.25
C SER A 174 -3.96 3.08 -8.48
N GLY A 175 -4.55 2.97 -7.30
CA GLY A 175 -4.60 1.70 -6.59
C GLY A 175 -5.57 0.71 -7.26
N TYR A 176 -5.54 -0.53 -6.79
CA TYR A 176 -6.48 -1.57 -7.19
C TYR A 176 -7.69 -1.53 -6.31
N LYS A 177 -8.85 -1.81 -6.89
CA LYS A 177 -10.03 -2.18 -6.11
C LYS A 177 -9.94 -3.68 -5.83
N ASN A 178 -10.04 -4.09 -4.56
CA ASN A 178 -10.23 -5.50 -4.24
C ASN A 178 -11.67 -5.94 -4.59
N SER A 179 -12.00 -7.21 -4.35
CA SER A 179 -13.34 -7.77 -4.61
C SER A 179 -14.47 -7.06 -3.85
N LEU A 180 -14.14 -6.25 -2.83
CA LEU A 180 -15.06 -5.49 -2.01
C LEU A 180 -15.11 -4.00 -2.40
N GLY A 181 -14.45 -3.59 -3.47
CA GLY A 181 -14.41 -2.18 -3.90
C GLY A 181 -13.51 -1.28 -3.03
N ILE A 182 -12.67 -1.85 -2.18
CA ILE A 182 -11.72 -1.13 -1.33
C ILE A 182 -10.44 -0.83 -2.12
N SER A 183 -9.95 0.40 -2.03
CA SER A 183 -8.73 0.84 -2.69
C SER A 183 -7.48 0.31 -1.98
N MET A 184 -6.61 -0.37 -2.73
CA MET A 184 -5.35 -0.97 -2.28
C MET A 184 -4.18 -0.45 -3.13
N PHE A 185 -3.12 0.03 -2.52
CA PHE A 185 -1.89 0.43 -3.22
C PHE A 185 -1.01 -0.77 -3.57
N LYS A 186 -1.01 -1.82 -2.74
CA LYS A 186 -0.19 -3.03 -2.81
C LYS A 186 1.32 -2.74 -2.82
N PRO A 187 1.86 -2.06 -1.80
CA PRO A 187 3.23 -1.52 -1.84
C PRO A 187 4.31 -2.58 -2.05
N LYS A 188 4.14 -3.77 -1.45
CA LYS A 188 5.13 -4.86 -1.51
C LYS A 188 4.99 -5.76 -2.74
N ASN A 189 3.95 -5.57 -3.54
CA ASN A 189 3.80 -6.38 -4.74
C ASN A 189 4.90 -6.05 -5.74
N GLU A 190 5.53 -7.11 -6.28
CA GLU A 190 6.43 -7.01 -7.42
C GLU A 190 5.65 -6.59 -8.66
N ALA A 191 6.17 -5.61 -9.38
CA ALA A 191 5.49 -4.98 -10.50
C ALA A 191 5.66 -5.77 -11.81
N THR A 192 4.61 -5.81 -12.61
CA THR A 192 4.68 -6.34 -13.98
C THR A 192 5.22 -5.31 -14.96
N ARG A 193 5.61 -5.75 -16.16
CA ARG A 193 6.03 -4.87 -17.27
C ARG A 193 4.95 -3.86 -17.66
N ALA A 194 3.70 -4.30 -17.68
CA ALA A 194 2.57 -3.41 -17.94
C ALA A 194 2.38 -2.35 -16.84
N GLU A 195 2.53 -2.74 -15.58
CA GLU A 195 2.45 -1.79 -14.45
C GLU A 195 3.62 -0.79 -14.47
N ALA A 196 4.83 -1.24 -14.76
CA ALA A 196 5.99 -0.37 -14.96
C ALA A 196 5.74 0.65 -16.09
N ALA A 197 5.12 0.21 -17.19
CA ALA A 197 4.74 1.09 -18.29
C ALA A 197 3.74 2.17 -17.86
N ALA A 198 2.76 1.83 -17.02
CA ALA A 198 1.80 2.79 -16.50
C ALA A 198 2.49 3.88 -15.65
N PHE A 199 3.42 3.50 -14.78
CA PHE A 199 4.19 4.45 -13.95
C PHE A 199 5.02 5.41 -14.82
N ILE A 200 5.76 4.89 -15.80
CA ILE A 200 6.60 5.71 -16.70
C ILE A 200 5.73 6.61 -17.58
N SER A 201 4.62 6.09 -18.11
CA SER A 201 3.67 6.86 -18.92
C SER A 201 3.06 8.01 -18.12
N GLY A 202 2.65 7.76 -16.88
CA GLY A 202 2.12 8.81 -15.99
C GLY A 202 3.16 9.87 -15.67
N MET A 203 4.41 9.47 -15.39
CA MET A 203 5.53 10.41 -15.19
C MET A 203 5.73 11.35 -16.39
N LEU A 204 5.76 10.80 -17.61
CA LEU A 204 5.91 11.60 -18.83
C LEU A 204 4.73 12.55 -19.06
N SER A 205 3.50 12.14 -18.74
CA SER A 205 2.34 13.02 -18.79
C SER A 205 2.50 14.22 -17.85
N VAL A 206 2.92 13.97 -16.59
CA VAL A 206 3.15 15.05 -15.61
C VAL A 206 4.23 16.01 -16.09
N ILE A 207 5.37 15.51 -16.61
CA ILE A 207 6.44 16.36 -17.14
C ILE A 207 5.93 17.24 -18.29
N LYS A 208 5.16 16.66 -19.22
CA LYS A 208 4.58 17.40 -20.35
C LYS A 208 3.61 18.48 -19.89
N GLU A 209 2.78 18.20 -18.88
CA GLU A 209 1.85 19.17 -18.29
C GLU A 209 2.59 20.34 -17.64
N LEU A 210 3.65 20.07 -16.89
CA LEU A 210 4.49 21.10 -16.26
C LEU A 210 5.19 21.99 -17.30
N GLN A 211 5.75 21.37 -18.35
CA GLN A 211 6.36 22.10 -19.47
C GLN A 211 5.36 23.00 -20.20
N ALA A 212 4.12 22.54 -20.38
CA ALA A 212 3.05 23.34 -20.98
C ALA A 212 2.61 24.53 -20.11
N GLN A 213 2.89 24.49 -18.79
CA GLN A 213 2.54 25.54 -17.83
C GLN A 213 3.66 26.58 -17.60
N GLY A 214 4.82 26.45 -18.26
CA GLY A 214 5.85 27.50 -18.32
C GLY A 214 6.76 27.63 -17.09
N THR A 215 6.86 26.63 -16.23
CA THR A 215 7.83 26.64 -15.12
C THR A 215 9.24 26.25 -15.59
N ASP A 216 9.97 27.19 -16.18
CA ASP A 216 11.44 27.14 -16.25
C ASP A 216 12.00 27.48 -14.86
N GLY A 217 11.96 26.52 -13.93
CA GLY A 217 12.39 26.75 -12.55
C GLY A 217 13.90 26.70 -12.39
N GLY A 218 14.59 27.79 -12.73
CA GLY A 218 15.94 28.05 -12.24
C GLY A 218 15.91 28.32 -10.73
N GLY A 219 15.97 27.27 -9.92
CA GLY A 219 16.10 27.35 -8.47
C GLY A 219 16.81 26.10 -7.95
N ALA A 220 17.96 26.28 -7.28
CA ALA A 220 18.71 25.16 -6.72
C ALA A 220 17.88 24.45 -5.64
N VAL A 221 17.40 23.26 -5.95
CA VAL A 221 16.71 22.36 -5.00
C VAL A 221 17.77 21.65 -4.14
N PRO A 222 17.54 21.46 -2.83
CA PRO A 222 18.45 20.70 -1.97
C PRO A 222 18.65 19.28 -2.51
N ALA A 223 19.84 18.71 -2.30
CA ALA A 223 20.15 17.35 -2.71
C ALA A 223 19.07 16.36 -2.20
N PRO A 224 18.59 15.42 -3.05
CA PRO A 224 17.54 14.48 -2.67
C PRO A 224 17.99 13.65 -1.46
N ALA A 225 17.07 13.44 -0.51
CA ALA A 225 17.31 12.56 0.63
C ALA A 225 17.64 11.14 0.12
N PRO A 226 18.61 10.44 0.75
CA PRO A 226 18.95 9.08 0.34
C PRO A 226 17.72 8.18 0.36
N VAL A 227 17.45 7.47 -0.75
CA VAL A 227 16.54 6.30 -0.73
C VAL A 227 17.13 5.30 0.27
N PRO A 228 16.49 5.02 1.41
CA PRO A 228 17.03 4.08 2.37
C PRO A 228 17.00 2.67 1.78
N ALA A 229 18.05 1.90 2.01
CA ALA A 229 18.14 0.51 1.62
C ALA A 229 16.89 -0.26 2.09
N PRO A 230 16.27 -1.12 1.26
CA PRO A 230 15.47 -2.22 1.77
C PRO A 230 16.34 -3.07 2.70
N GLN A 231 16.13 -2.87 4.00
CA GLN A 231 16.81 -3.61 5.05
C GLN A 231 16.48 -5.11 4.90
N PRO A 232 17.42 -6.01 5.24
CA PRO A 232 17.05 -7.37 5.63
C PRO A 232 15.93 -7.28 6.66
N ALA A 233 14.99 -8.24 6.67
CA ALA A 233 13.84 -8.22 7.59
C ALA A 233 14.26 -7.69 8.98
N PRO A 234 13.76 -6.52 9.42
CA PRO A 234 14.41 -5.79 10.49
C PRO A 234 14.21 -6.54 11.81
N ALA A 235 15.27 -6.60 12.63
CA ALA A 235 15.07 -6.63 14.07
C ALA A 235 14.30 -5.34 14.46
N PRO A 236 13.32 -5.41 15.37
CA PRO A 236 12.30 -4.35 15.52
C PRO A 236 12.96 -2.99 15.80
N ALA A 237 12.70 -2.03 14.92
CA ALA A 237 13.21 -0.68 15.03
C ALA A 237 12.46 0.08 16.13
N VAL A 238 13.17 0.98 16.82
CA VAL A 238 12.58 1.94 17.76
C VAL A 238 11.56 2.80 17.01
N VAL A 239 10.31 2.71 17.45
CA VAL A 239 9.12 3.27 16.80
C VAL A 239 9.03 4.77 17.08
N ASP A 240 8.66 5.58 16.09
CA ASP A 240 8.17 6.95 16.33
C ASP A 240 6.68 6.87 16.71
N HIS A 241 6.37 7.20 17.95
CA HIS A 241 5.05 7.03 18.58
C HIS A 241 4.05 8.15 18.24
N SER A 242 4.43 9.18 17.48
CA SER A 242 3.63 10.39 17.30
C SER A 242 2.36 10.22 16.45
N LEU A 243 2.22 9.09 15.73
CA LEU A 243 1.08 8.77 14.84
C LEU A 243 0.45 7.40 15.11
N HIS A 244 0.94 6.64 16.08
CA HIS A 244 0.45 5.31 16.37
C HIS A 244 -0.68 5.32 17.41
N HIS A 245 -1.65 4.43 17.23
CA HIS A 245 -2.71 4.27 18.22
C HIS A 245 -2.12 3.50 19.39
N GLY A 246 -1.85 4.20 20.49
CA GLY A 246 -1.43 3.56 21.74
C GLY A 246 -2.47 2.54 22.19
N ILE A 247 -1.99 1.38 22.65
CA ILE A 247 -2.83 0.43 23.39
C ILE A 247 -3.26 1.06 24.72
N MET A 248 -2.32 1.77 25.37
CA MET A 248 -2.62 2.59 26.53
C MET A 248 -3.40 3.84 26.13
N GLY A 249 -4.39 4.23 26.93
CA GLY A 249 -5.19 5.44 26.77
C GLY A 249 -6.62 5.29 27.28
N THR A 250 -7.39 6.36 27.20
CA THR A 250 -8.80 6.40 27.61
C THR A 250 -9.72 6.06 26.45
N PRO A 251 -10.69 5.13 26.61
CA PRO A 251 -11.71 4.86 25.60
C PRO A 251 -12.47 6.12 25.20
N VAL A 252 -12.80 6.27 23.92
CA VAL A 252 -13.56 7.43 23.41
C VAL A 252 -14.92 7.04 22.84
N VAL A 253 -15.19 5.74 22.71
CA VAL A 253 -16.49 5.19 22.30
C VAL A 253 -17.18 4.59 23.52
N THR A 254 -18.49 4.80 23.66
CA THR A 254 -19.27 4.26 24.79
C THR A 254 -19.63 2.79 24.58
N ALA A 255 -19.81 2.05 25.69
CA ALA A 255 -20.26 0.65 25.68
C ALA A 255 -21.57 0.46 24.90
N ALA A 256 -22.54 1.37 25.08
CA ALA A 256 -23.81 1.33 24.35
C ALA A 256 -23.61 1.45 22.83
N LYS A 257 -22.70 2.33 22.37
CA LYS A 257 -22.37 2.47 20.95
C LYS A 257 -21.67 1.22 20.41
N MET A 258 -20.75 0.65 21.18
CA MET A 258 -20.05 -0.61 20.84
C MET A 258 -21.03 -1.78 20.68
N ALA A 259 -21.95 -1.96 21.63
CA ALA A 259 -22.96 -3.02 21.58
C ALA A 259 -23.93 -2.83 20.40
N ALA A 260 -24.40 -1.59 20.18
CA ALA A 260 -25.26 -1.26 19.04
C ALA A 260 -24.58 -1.54 17.69
N PHE A 261 -23.28 -1.24 17.58
CA PHE A 261 -22.49 -1.52 16.39
C PHE A 261 -22.43 -3.01 16.05
N VAL A 262 -22.20 -3.87 17.05
CA VAL A 262 -22.22 -5.32 16.84
C VAL A 262 -23.62 -5.83 16.52
N LYS A 263 -24.66 -5.36 17.22
CA LYS A 263 -26.05 -5.77 16.99
C LYS A 263 -26.54 -5.51 15.56
N ARG A 264 -25.98 -4.53 14.85
CA ARG A 264 -26.28 -4.29 13.42
C ARG A 264 -25.82 -5.44 12.51
N GLU A 265 -24.68 -6.05 12.84
CA GLU A 265 -24.07 -7.12 12.04
C GLU A 265 -24.40 -8.52 12.57
N ASN A 266 -24.66 -8.62 13.88
CA ASN A 266 -25.06 -9.82 14.58
C ASN A 266 -26.13 -9.47 15.65
N PRO A 267 -27.41 -9.43 15.27
CA PRO A 267 -28.50 -9.11 16.20
C PRO A 267 -28.63 -10.07 17.39
N ASN A 268 -28.09 -11.29 17.25
CA ASN A 268 -28.16 -12.35 18.26
C ASN A 268 -26.82 -12.55 18.99
N ALA A 269 -25.93 -11.56 18.97
CA ALA A 269 -24.66 -11.64 19.69
C ALA A 269 -24.92 -11.85 21.20
N PRO A 270 -24.42 -12.95 21.80
CA PRO A 270 -24.66 -13.25 23.22
C PRO A 270 -23.95 -12.23 24.10
N ASP A 271 -24.66 -11.78 25.15
CA ASP A 271 -24.12 -10.95 26.25
C ASP A 271 -23.41 -9.65 25.82
N ILE A 272 -23.70 -9.16 24.61
CA ILE A 272 -22.88 -8.12 23.97
C ILE A 272 -22.88 -6.78 24.71
N ASP A 273 -23.98 -6.43 25.40
CA ASP A 273 -24.05 -5.24 26.24
C ASP A 273 -23.16 -5.38 27.49
N GLU A 274 -23.14 -6.56 28.09
CA GLU A 274 -22.29 -6.88 29.25
C GLU A 274 -20.81 -6.87 28.83
N ILE A 275 -20.48 -7.54 27.72
CA ILE A 275 -19.12 -7.60 27.17
C ILE A 275 -18.62 -6.17 26.86
N ALA A 276 -19.41 -5.35 26.16
CA ALA A 276 -19.02 -3.99 25.82
C ALA A 276 -18.81 -3.12 27.08
N THR A 277 -19.66 -3.30 28.11
CA THR A 277 -19.52 -2.60 29.39
C THR A 277 -18.23 -3.02 30.11
N ALA A 278 -17.96 -4.32 30.18
CA ALA A 278 -16.75 -4.86 30.80
C ALA A 278 -15.48 -4.32 30.12
N PHE A 279 -15.44 -4.21 28.79
CA PHE A 279 -14.29 -3.64 28.07
C PHE A 279 -14.00 -2.19 28.44
N ILE A 280 -15.04 -1.38 28.67
CA ILE A 280 -14.87 0.02 29.09
C ILE A 280 -14.42 0.10 30.55
N GLU A 281 -15.09 -0.62 31.45
CA GLU A 281 -14.78 -0.58 32.89
C GLU A 281 -13.37 -1.11 33.20
N ILE A 282 -13.05 -2.29 32.67
CA ILE A 282 -11.75 -2.93 32.88
C ILE A 282 -10.67 -2.17 32.10
N GLY A 283 -10.96 -1.74 30.87
CA GLY A 283 -10.04 -0.90 30.10
C GLY A 283 -9.63 0.35 30.88
N ASN A 284 -10.59 1.07 31.46
CA ASN A 284 -10.32 2.24 32.32
C ASN A 284 -9.44 1.91 33.53
N LYS A 285 -9.67 0.76 34.18
CA LYS A 285 -8.87 0.33 35.35
C LYS A 285 -7.41 0.08 35.01
N TYR A 286 -7.12 -0.44 33.82
CA TYR A 286 -5.75 -0.70 33.33
C TYR A 286 -5.14 0.45 32.52
N GLY A 287 -5.92 1.50 32.23
CA GLY A 287 -5.51 2.58 31.33
C GLY A 287 -5.34 2.09 29.88
N ILE A 288 -6.15 1.13 29.44
CA ILE A 288 -6.15 0.54 28.11
C ILE A 288 -7.35 1.05 27.32
N ARG A 289 -7.16 1.26 26.01
CA ARG A 289 -8.20 1.60 25.04
C ARG A 289 -9.18 0.43 24.84
N GLY A 290 -10.07 0.23 25.82
CA GLY A 290 -11.08 -0.82 25.86
C GLY A 290 -12.04 -0.81 24.66
N ASP A 291 -12.30 0.37 24.09
CA ASP A 291 -13.07 0.52 22.86
C ASP A 291 -12.39 -0.11 21.64
N ILE A 292 -11.05 -0.06 21.56
CA ILE A 292 -10.27 -0.72 20.50
C ILE A 292 -10.04 -2.20 20.83
N ALA A 293 -9.84 -2.56 22.11
CA ALA A 293 -9.74 -3.95 22.56
C ALA A 293 -11.04 -4.75 22.25
N PHE A 294 -12.19 -4.10 22.33
CA PHE A 294 -13.45 -4.69 21.89
C PHE A 294 -13.48 -4.95 20.38
N CYS A 295 -12.94 -4.04 19.55
CA CYS A 295 -12.81 -4.27 18.11
C CYS A 295 -11.88 -5.46 17.79
N GLN A 296 -10.85 -5.69 18.61
CA GLN A 296 -10.04 -6.90 18.54
C GLN A 296 -10.89 -8.15 18.74
N SER A 297 -11.80 -8.12 19.71
CA SER A 297 -12.73 -9.23 19.95
C SER A 297 -13.68 -9.48 18.79
N ILE A 298 -14.09 -8.44 18.05
CA ILE A 298 -14.86 -8.59 16.82
C ILE A 298 -14.06 -9.37 15.76
N VAL A 299 -12.75 -9.11 15.63
CA VAL A 299 -11.86 -9.85 14.71
C VAL A 299 -11.78 -11.33 15.13
N GLU A 300 -11.46 -11.59 16.39
CA GLU A 300 -11.20 -12.94 16.92
C GLU A 300 -12.43 -13.85 16.86
N THR A 301 -13.59 -13.30 17.18
CA THR A 301 -14.85 -14.06 17.28
C THR A 301 -15.65 -14.07 15.97
N GLY A 302 -15.19 -13.32 14.96
CA GLY A 302 -15.95 -13.10 13.73
C GLY A 302 -17.29 -12.43 14.02
N TRP A 303 -17.27 -11.24 14.63
CA TRP A 303 -18.48 -10.49 15.04
C TRP A 303 -19.33 -11.19 16.09
N PHE A 304 -18.70 -11.93 17.01
CA PHE A 304 -19.39 -12.73 18.03
C PHE A 304 -20.37 -13.75 17.42
N LYS A 305 -20.13 -14.15 16.16
CA LYS A 305 -20.92 -15.17 15.46
C LYS A 305 -20.40 -16.57 15.75
N TYR A 306 -19.10 -16.71 16.06
CA TYR A 306 -18.43 -17.98 16.37
C TYR A 306 -18.65 -19.07 15.31
N ASN A 307 -18.87 -18.66 14.06
CA ASN A 307 -19.10 -19.56 12.94
C ASN A 307 -17.83 -19.72 12.09
N SER A 308 -17.76 -20.79 11.31
CA SER A 308 -16.78 -20.95 10.22
C SER A 308 -15.30 -20.88 10.64
N GLY A 309 -14.88 -21.69 11.62
CA GLY A 309 -13.47 -21.93 11.88
C GLY A 309 -12.78 -20.88 12.75
N THR A 310 -13.54 -20.14 13.58
CA THR A 310 -13.02 -19.43 14.75
C THR A 310 -12.47 -20.45 15.75
N ALA A 311 -11.42 -20.06 16.49
CA ALA A 311 -10.75 -20.96 17.43
C ALA A 311 -11.35 -20.93 18.85
N VAL A 312 -12.38 -20.09 19.06
CA VAL A 312 -13.05 -19.90 20.34
C VAL A 312 -14.58 -20.07 20.20
N THR A 313 -15.23 -20.52 21.27
CA THR A 313 -16.68 -20.69 21.39
C THR A 313 -17.27 -19.75 22.46
N PRO A 314 -18.58 -19.43 22.41
CA PRO A 314 -19.20 -18.46 23.32
C PRO A 314 -18.98 -18.78 24.81
N ASP A 315 -19.05 -20.07 25.16
CA ASP A 315 -18.89 -20.59 26.53
C ASP A 315 -17.47 -20.47 27.09
N GLN A 316 -16.48 -20.11 26.27
CA GLN A 316 -15.10 -19.94 26.72
C GLN A 316 -14.81 -18.55 27.30
N HIS A 317 -15.68 -17.56 27.01
CA HIS A 317 -15.44 -16.13 27.28
C HIS A 317 -14.04 -15.65 26.85
N ASN A 318 -13.45 -16.29 25.84
CA ASN A 318 -12.10 -16.01 25.37
C ASN A 318 -12.14 -15.11 24.13
N TYR A 319 -12.48 -13.85 24.36
CA TYR A 319 -12.72 -12.88 23.29
C TYR A 319 -11.43 -12.48 22.53
N GLY A 320 -10.26 -12.68 23.14
CA GLY A 320 -8.96 -12.35 22.57
C GLY A 320 -8.24 -13.52 21.88
N GLY A 321 -8.82 -14.72 21.84
CA GLY A 321 -8.16 -15.90 21.25
C GLY A 321 -6.94 -16.39 22.05
N LEU A 322 -6.87 -16.09 23.35
CA LEU A 322 -5.72 -16.41 24.19
C LEU A 322 -5.48 -17.93 24.27
N GLY A 323 -4.24 -18.36 24.08
CA GLY A 323 -3.85 -19.77 24.16
C GLY A 323 -4.20 -20.61 22.93
N VAL A 324 -4.76 -20.01 21.87
CA VAL A 324 -4.96 -20.70 20.59
C VAL A 324 -3.61 -20.81 19.88
N THR A 325 -3.10 -22.04 19.74
CA THR A 325 -1.80 -22.29 19.09
C THR A 325 -1.94 -22.81 17.66
N GLN A 326 -3.06 -23.47 17.32
CA GLN A 326 -3.38 -23.96 15.98
C GLN A 326 -4.91 -24.00 15.78
N LYS A 327 -5.36 -23.97 14.51
CA LYS A 327 -6.78 -24.06 14.14
C LYS A 327 -7.37 -25.39 14.63
N GLY A 328 -8.33 -25.34 15.56
CA GLY A 328 -8.96 -26.52 16.18
C GLY A 328 -8.43 -26.89 17.57
N ILE A 329 -7.37 -26.24 18.06
CA ILE A 329 -6.93 -26.35 19.46
C ILE A 329 -7.72 -25.35 20.30
N LYS A 330 -8.40 -25.84 21.33
CA LYS A 330 -9.14 -24.99 22.27
C LYS A 330 -8.17 -24.09 23.03
N GLY A 331 -8.37 -22.78 22.94
CA GLY A 331 -7.66 -21.79 23.75
C GLY A 331 -8.06 -21.82 25.23
N ASN A 332 -7.59 -20.84 25.99
CA ASN A 332 -7.94 -20.65 27.39
C ASN A 332 -9.47 -20.48 27.56
N ILE A 333 -9.96 -20.80 28.76
CA ILE A 333 -11.37 -20.70 29.14
C ILE A 333 -11.46 -19.83 30.39
N PHE A 334 -12.42 -18.92 30.40
CA PHE A 334 -12.67 -18.01 31.51
C PHE A 334 -14.10 -18.21 32.04
N PRO A 335 -14.30 -18.32 33.37
CA PRO A 335 -15.61 -18.55 33.99
C PRO A 335 -16.68 -17.50 33.68
N THR A 336 -16.28 -16.23 33.51
CA THR A 336 -17.22 -15.10 33.38
C THR A 336 -16.77 -14.14 32.27
N VAL A 337 -17.72 -13.30 31.80
CA VAL A 337 -17.43 -12.17 30.89
C VAL A 337 -16.31 -11.29 31.46
N GLN A 338 -16.40 -10.93 32.74
CA GLN A 338 -15.41 -10.07 33.40
C GLN A 338 -14.03 -10.73 33.43
N GLU A 339 -13.92 -12.02 33.74
CA GLU A 339 -12.62 -12.71 33.72
C GLU A 339 -12.04 -12.81 32.31
N GLY A 340 -12.88 -13.11 31.31
CA GLY A 340 -12.48 -13.17 29.91
C GLY A 340 -11.94 -11.85 29.37
N VAL A 341 -12.67 -10.76 29.62
CA VAL A 341 -12.25 -9.40 29.26
C VAL A 341 -11.02 -8.99 30.07
N THR A 342 -10.97 -9.31 31.37
CA THR A 342 -9.80 -9.03 32.22
C THR A 342 -8.54 -9.70 31.68
N ALA A 343 -8.62 -10.97 31.30
CA ALA A 343 -7.47 -11.69 30.75
C ALA A 343 -6.98 -11.06 29.44
N GLN A 344 -7.87 -10.67 28.53
CA GLN A 344 -7.47 -9.98 27.29
C GLN A 344 -6.83 -8.62 27.58
N ILE A 345 -7.43 -7.81 28.46
CA ILE A 345 -6.90 -6.51 28.85
C ILE A 345 -5.54 -6.66 29.54
N GLN A 346 -5.36 -7.65 30.41
CA GLN A 346 -4.07 -7.95 31.03
C GLN A 346 -3.02 -8.36 30.00
N HIS A 347 -3.37 -9.18 29.01
CA HIS A 347 -2.42 -9.56 27.96
C HIS A 347 -1.98 -8.34 27.13
N LEU A 348 -2.93 -7.47 26.76
CA LEU A 348 -2.65 -6.19 26.10
C LEU A 348 -1.78 -5.27 26.98
N TYR A 349 -2.09 -5.18 28.27
CA TYR A 349 -1.31 -4.42 29.24
C TYR A 349 0.12 -4.95 29.38
N GLY A 350 0.29 -6.28 29.36
CA GLY A 350 1.58 -6.94 29.34
C GLY A 350 2.40 -6.50 28.14
N TYR A 351 1.83 -6.52 26.94
CA TYR A 351 2.51 -6.05 25.73
C TYR A 351 2.80 -4.55 25.72
N ALA A 352 1.93 -3.73 26.29
CA ALA A 352 2.02 -2.28 26.20
C ALA A 352 2.81 -1.60 27.32
N SER A 353 3.01 -2.28 28.45
CA SER A 353 3.59 -1.69 29.65
C SER A 353 4.50 -2.67 30.39
N GLN A 354 5.52 -2.13 31.07
CA GLN A 354 6.34 -2.85 32.04
C GLN A 354 5.92 -2.59 33.50
N SER A 355 5.00 -1.64 33.74
CA SER A 355 4.55 -1.29 35.08
C SER A 355 3.85 -2.45 35.79
N PRO A 356 3.83 -2.51 37.13
CA PRO A 356 2.99 -3.46 37.85
C PRO A 356 1.52 -3.31 37.45
N ILE A 357 0.75 -4.40 37.47
CA ILE A 357 -0.70 -4.32 37.26
C ILE A 357 -1.33 -3.34 38.29
N PRO A 358 -2.48 -2.72 37.98
CA PRO A 358 -3.12 -1.76 38.87
C PRO A 358 -3.29 -2.30 40.29
N ALA A 359 -3.09 -1.45 41.30
CA ALA A 359 -3.14 -1.86 42.69
C ALA A 359 -4.50 -2.50 43.05
N GLY A 360 -4.45 -3.63 43.76
CA GLY A 360 -5.65 -4.39 44.15
C GLY A 360 -6.17 -5.35 43.07
N GLU A 361 -5.54 -5.43 41.90
CA GLU A 361 -5.85 -6.43 40.88
C GLU A 361 -5.10 -7.74 41.09
N THR A 362 -5.72 -8.83 40.63
CA THR A 362 -5.10 -10.16 40.52
C THR A 362 -4.91 -10.54 39.06
N ILE A 363 -3.86 -11.30 38.75
CA ILE A 363 -3.61 -11.82 37.41
C ILE A 363 -4.63 -12.92 37.08
N VAL A 364 -5.41 -12.72 36.02
CA VAL A 364 -6.39 -13.65 35.45
C VAL A 364 -5.86 -14.26 34.14
N ASP A 365 -5.06 -13.50 33.39
CA ASP A 365 -4.38 -14.01 32.19
C ASP A 365 -3.35 -15.09 32.57
N GLN A 366 -3.70 -16.34 32.27
CA GLN A 366 -2.84 -17.52 32.47
C GLN A 366 -1.51 -17.45 31.70
N ARG A 367 -1.36 -16.50 30.76
CA ARG A 367 -0.15 -16.27 29.96
C ARG A 367 0.64 -15.04 30.41
N PHE A 368 0.20 -14.31 31.42
CA PHE A 368 0.85 -13.06 31.83
C PHE A 368 2.29 -13.31 32.32
N GLU A 369 2.51 -14.36 33.11
CA GLU A 369 3.85 -14.75 33.58
C GLU A 369 4.79 -15.16 32.43
N ILE A 370 4.24 -15.68 31.32
CA ILE A 370 5.02 -16.03 30.12
C ILE A 370 5.57 -14.74 29.49
N LEU A 371 4.79 -13.67 29.46
CA LEU A 371 5.26 -12.38 28.93
C LEU A 371 6.44 -11.84 29.75
N GLU A 372 6.39 -11.99 31.08
CA GLU A 372 7.48 -11.59 31.96
C GLU A 372 8.72 -12.48 31.78
N ARG A 373 8.54 -13.80 31.85
CA ARG A 373 9.64 -14.79 31.74
C ARG A 373 10.45 -14.64 30.45
N TYR A 374 9.79 -14.31 29.34
CA TYR A 374 10.44 -14.18 28.03
C TYR A 374 10.72 -12.72 27.61
N GLY A 375 10.62 -11.77 28.54
CA GLY A 375 10.96 -10.37 28.28
C GLY A 375 10.08 -9.72 27.20
N LYS A 376 8.81 -10.13 27.11
CA LYS A 376 7.80 -9.58 26.18
C LYS A 376 7.01 -8.41 26.74
N ARG A 377 7.28 -8.01 27.98
CA ARG A 377 6.60 -6.87 28.59
C ARG A 377 7.02 -5.55 27.97
N GLY A 378 6.05 -4.74 27.55
CA GLY A 378 6.28 -3.45 26.90
C GLY A 378 6.86 -3.52 25.49
N THR A 379 6.87 -4.69 24.83
CA THR A 379 7.47 -4.83 23.50
C THR A 379 6.53 -4.48 22.34
N ALA A 380 5.24 -4.27 22.60
CA ALA A 380 4.23 -3.93 21.60
C ALA A 380 3.25 -2.86 22.15
N PRO A 381 3.68 -1.59 22.28
CA PRO A 381 2.89 -0.51 22.87
C PRO A 381 1.73 0.03 22.01
N HIS A 382 1.66 -0.33 20.73
CA HIS A 382 0.60 0.11 19.82
C HIS A 382 -0.20 -1.03 19.22
N TRP A 383 -1.43 -0.73 18.80
CA TRP A 383 -2.30 -1.71 18.17
C TRP A 383 -1.68 -2.35 16.92
N GLN A 384 -0.91 -1.59 16.15
CA GLN A 384 -0.19 -2.08 14.98
C GLN A 384 0.88 -3.12 15.34
N ASP A 385 1.52 -2.98 16.50
CA ASP A 385 2.60 -3.85 16.98
C ASP A 385 2.09 -5.27 17.32
N LEU A 386 0.77 -5.45 17.45
CA LEU A 386 0.16 -6.77 17.67
C LEU A 386 0.23 -7.68 16.43
N SER A 387 0.52 -7.13 15.25
CA SER A 387 0.67 -7.87 14.00
C SER A 387 1.89 -8.80 14.02
N GLY A 388 1.67 -10.11 13.86
CA GLY A 388 2.73 -11.12 13.99
C GLY A 388 3.15 -11.41 15.44
N VAL A 389 2.62 -10.68 16.42
CA VAL A 389 2.94 -10.82 17.85
C VAL A 389 1.78 -11.47 18.61
N TRP A 390 0.59 -10.91 18.49
CA TRP A 390 -0.64 -11.47 19.05
C TRP A 390 -1.17 -12.61 18.19
N ALA A 391 -1.26 -12.37 16.89
CA ALA A 391 -1.66 -13.36 15.89
C ALA A 391 -0.56 -13.49 14.83
N GLY A 392 -0.41 -14.67 14.22
CA GLY A 392 0.54 -14.89 13.11
C GLY A 392 0.20 -14.08 11.85
N ASP A 393 -0.98 -13.47 11.82
CA ASP A 393 -1.41 -12.53 10.79
C ASP A 393 -0.61 -11.21 10.87
N ARG A 394 0.11 -10.90 9.79
CA ARG A 394 0.93 -9.69 9.66
C ARG A 394 0.12 -8.41 9.45
N ASP A 395 -1.20 -8.53 9.33
CA ASP A 395 -2.13 -7.41 9.20
C ASP A 395 -3.08 -7.26 10.39
N TYR A 396 -2.87 -8.06 11.43
CA TYR A 396 -3.80 -8.17 12.54
C TYR A 396 -4.15 -6.82 13.19
N GLY A 397 -3.14 -6.02 13.54
CA GLY A 397 -3.33 -4.72 14.18
C GLY A 397 -4.16 -3.74 13.36
N ASN A 398 -4.01 -3.76 12.02
CA ASN A 398 -4.78 -2.85 11.18
C ASN A 398 -6.21 -3.31 10.95
N LYS A 399 -6.47 -4.62 10.98
CA LYS A 399 -7.86 -5.14 10.97
C LYS A 399 -8.63 -4.66 12.19
N ILE A 400 -7.99 -4.66 13.36
CA ILE A 400 -8.57 -4.09 14.59
C ILE A 400 -8.91 -2.61 14.38
N LEU A 401 -7.92 -1.82 13.91
CA LEU A 401 -8.11 -0.38 13.71
C LEU A 401 -9.13 -0.05 12.62
N ALA A 402 -9.24 -0.87 11.57
CA ALA A 402 -10.24 -0.70 10.53
C ALA A 402 -11.66 -0.88 11.09
N ILE A 403 -11.88 -1.88 11.95
CA ILE A 403 -13.17 -2.07 12.65
C ILE A 403 -13.41 -0.90 13.61
N TYR A 404 -12.38 -0.45 14.32
CA TYR A 404 -12.49 0.70 15.21
C TYR A 404 -12.89 1.99 14.47
N HIS A 405 -12.31 2.27 13.30
CA HIS A 405 -12.71 3.41 12.49
C HIS A 405 -14.14 3.31 11.98
N GLN A 406 -14.63 2.11 11.66
CA GLN A 406 -16.04 1.91 11.34
C GLN A 406 -16.93 2.19 12.55
N LEU A 407 -16.57 1.67 13.73
CA LEU A 407 -17.27 1.90 14.99
C LEU A 407 -17.31 3.40 15.35
N GLN A 408 -16.21 4.13 15.20
CA GLN A 408 -16.21 5.57 15.49
C GLN A 408 -17.23 6.33 14.63
N ASN A 409 -17.33 5.95 13.35
CA ASN A 409 -18.17 6.62 12.35
C ASN A 409 -19.58 6.01 12.22
N SER A 410 -19.92 4.99 13.02
CA SER A 410 -21.19 4.25 12.90
C SER A 410 -22.38 4.92 13.56
#